data_AF-A0A2D8X2U6-F1
#
_entry.id   AF-A0A2D8X2U6-F1
#
_cell.length_a   1.000
_cell.length_b   1.000
_cell.length_c   1.000
_cell.angle_alpha   90.00
_cell.angle_beta   90.00
_cell.angle_gamma   90.00
#
_symmetry.space_group_name_H-M   'P 1'
#
loop_
_entity.id
_entity.type
_entity.pdbx_description
1 polymer ?
#
loop_
_entity_poly.entity_id
_entity_poly.type
_entity_poly.pdbx_seq_one_letter_code
_entity_poly.pdbx_strand_id
1 'polypeptide(L)'
;MSRTAVIAGQGGLAPAVIAALDDPLVYALDGFAPPVPATPFRLERLVPFLDRLIEHGVDRVIFAGAVRRPRLDPEAFDPRTAQLVPRILTALQSGDDAALRMVLDIFEEHGLTICGVDQIAPDLVPEAGILTGAPTDSDRRDAARAARILSHMGDLDLGQGAVVAQGLCMALETQPGTAAMLDFAARHTGLRPDPTGAKGVFYKAPKPGQDRRVDLPTIGPDSVDQAAAADLAGIAWQAGGVILLDRQQTVQRARAAGLFLWARPQEGI
;
A
#
# COMPACT_ATOMS: atom_id res chain seq x y z
N MET A 1 -19.57 20.34 10.25
CA MET A 1 -18.90 19.55 9.20
C MET A 1 -17.90 18.65 9.90
N SER A 2 -17.88 17.37 9.55
CA SER A 2 -16.89 16.42 10.07
C SER A 2 -15.51 16.84 9.56
N ARG A 3 -14.52 16.96 10.45
CA ARG A 3 -13.16 17.43 10.13
C ARG A 3 -12.23 16.24 10.04
N THR A 4 -11.54 16.11 8.92
CA THR A 4 -10.61 15.00 8.67
C THR A 4 -9.18 15.41 9.01
N ALA A 5 -8.48 14.54 9.74
CA ALA A 5 -7.03 14.60 9.88
C ALA A 5 -6.36 13.56 8.96
N VAL A 6 -5.28 13.96 8.30
CA VAL A 6 -4.41 13.09 7.51
C VAL A 6 -3.17 12.80 8.32
N ILE A 7 -2.95 11.53 8.67
CA ILE A 7 -1.68 11.03 9.20
C ILE A 7 -0.81 10.68 7.99
N ALA A 8 0.03 11.63 7.59
CA ALA A 8 0.83 11.59 6.39
C ALA A 8 2.16 10.86 6.62
N GLY A 9 2.39 9.81 5.84
CA GLY A 9 3.66 9.13 5.68
C GLY A 9 4.36 9.52 4.37
N GLN A 10 5.46 8.84 4.07
CA GLN A 10 6.25 9.09 2.86
C GLN A 10 5.53 8.61 1.58
N GLY A 11 5.94 9.16 0.44
CA GLY A 11 5.44 8.76 -0.88
C GLY A 11 4.28 9.61 -1.40
N GLY A 12 3.72 9.19 -2.53
CA GLY A 12 2.73 9.98 -3.28
C GLY A 12 1.29 9.91 -2.77
N LEU A 13 0.98 9.01 -1.82
CA LEU A 13 -0.40 8.82 -1.35
C LEU A 13 -0.91 9.99 -0.51
N ALA A 14 -0.11 10.52 0.43
CA ALA A 14 -0.54 11.64 1.27
C ALA A 14 -0.91 12.89 0.44
N PRO A 15 -0.07 13.35 -0.51
CA PRO A 15 -0.45 14.43 -1.43
C PRO A 15 -1.77 14.17 -2.17
N ALA A 16 -1.95 12.96 -2.70
CA ALA A 16 -3.15 12.60 -3.46
C ALA A 16 -4.42 12.61 -2.61
N VAL A 17 -4.35 12.12 -1.38
CA VAL A 17 -5.45 12.15 -0.41
C VAL A 17 -5.77 13.58 0.03
N ILE A 18 -4.75 14.39 0.31
CA ILE A 18 -4.93 15.80 0.71
C ILE A 18 -5.65 16.58 -0.39
N ALA A 19 -5.30 16.35 -1.66
CA ALA A 19 -5.94 17.01 -2.80
C ALA A 19 -7.43 16.67 -2.96
N ALA A 20 -7.91 15.57 -2.36
CA ALA A 20 -9.31 15.16 -2.36
C ALA A 20 -10.11 15.69 -1.16
N LEU A 21 -9.46 16.39 -0.23
CA LEU A 21 -10.07 16.89 1.00
C LEU A 21 -10.12 18.43 1.01
N ASP A 22 -11.13 18.99 1.67
CA ASP A 22 -11.23 20.43 1.92
C ASP A 22 -10.55 20.77 3.26
N ASP A 23 -9.48 21.56 3.20
CA ASP A 23 -8.66 22.03 4.35
C ASP A 23 -8.41 20.98 5.46
N PRO A 24 -7.82 19.81 5.14
CA PRO A 24 -7.55 18.79 6.16
C PRO A 24 -6.43 19.23 7.10
N LEU A 25 -6.49 18.77 8.36
CA LEU A 25 -5.35 18.87 9.25
C LEU A 25 -4.33 17.79 8.90
N VAL A 26 -3.08 18.18 8.62
CA VAL A 26 -2.04 17.23 8.22
C VAL A 26 -1.03 17.07 9.33
N TYR A 27 -0.82 15.82 9.77
CA TYR A 27 0.14 15.44 10.78
C TYR A 27 1.10 14.40 10.25
N ALA A 28 2.34 14.41 10.73
CA ALA A 28 3.34 13.42 10.36
C ALA A 28 4.04 12.89 11.60
N LEU A 29 4.36 11.61 11.59
CA LEU A 29 5.17 11.04 12.66
C LEU A 29 6.58 11.61 12.59
N ASP A 30 7.10 12.04 13.74
CA ASP A 30 8.46 12.59 13.83
C ASP A 30 9.50 11.59 13.29
N GLY A 31 10.44 12.09 12.49
CA GLY A 31 11.39 11.28 11.73
C GLY A 31 10.87 10.68 10.41
N PHE A 32 9.58 10.83 10.08
CA PHE A 32 8.95 10.32 8.85
C PHE A 32 8.31 11.45 8.04
N ALA A 33 9.12 12.44 7.65
CA ALA A 33 8.63 13.60 6.92
C ALA A 33 7.99 13.22 5.56
N PRO A 34 6.72 13.57 5.32
CA PRO A 34 6.08 13.38 4.04
C PRO A 34 6.50 14.49 3.06
N PRO A 35 6.25 14.36 1.74
CA PRO A 35 6.54 15.40 0.75
C PRO A 35 5.51 16.55 0.78
N VAL A 36 4.90 16.83 1.93
CA VAL A 36 3.90 17.88 2.16
C VAL A 36 4.11 18.55 3.52
N PRO A 37 3.68 19.80 3.71
CA PRO A 37 3.66 20.42 5.03
C PRO A 37 2.80 19.60 6.00
N ALA A 38 3.37 19.22 7.13
CA ALA A 38 2.69 18.45 8.15
C ALA A 38 3.15 18.88 9.55
N THR A 39 2.23 18.89 10.50
CA THR A 39 2.55 19.14 11.91
C THR A 39 3.14 17.86 12.52
N PRO A 40 4.34 17.89 13.10
CA PRO A 40 4.93 16.69 13.67
C PRO A 40 4.19 16.25 14.94
N PHE A 41 4.08 14.94 15.14
CA PHE A 41 3.70 14.32 16.41
C PHE A 41 4.63 13.16 16.74
N ARG A 42 4.64 12.73 18.01
CA ARG A 42 5.50 11.66 18.50
C ARG A 42 4.65 10.52 19.04
N LEU A 43 5.02 9.27 18.77
CA LEU A 43 4.31 8.11 19.32
C LEU A 43 4.46 8.03 20.84
N GLU A 44 5.54 8.54 21.41
CA GLU A 44 5.73 8.61 22.87
C GLU A 44 4.74 9.56 23.55
N ARG A 45 4.08 10.41 22.76
CA ARG A 45 3.04 11.35 23.17
C ARG A 45 1.72 11.13 22.43
N LEU A 46 1.41 9.87 22.13
CA LEU A 46 0.23 9.49 21.35
C LEU A 46 -1.08 9.96 22.00
N VAL A 47 -1.28 9.75 23.31
CA VAL A 47 -2.52 10.14 23.98
C VAL A 47 -2.74 11.66 23.96
N PRO A 48 -1.76 12.51 24.33
CA PRO A 48 -1.87 13.96 24.14
C PRO A 48 -2.11 14.38 22.68
N PHE A 49 -1.57 13.64 21.71
CA PHE A 49 -1.84 13.89 20.30
C PHE A 49 -3.31 13.61 19.94
N LEU A 50 -3.89 12.51 20.42
CA LEU A 50 -5.30 12.18 20.22
C LEU A 50 -6.22 13.22 20.87
N ASP A 51 -5.94 13.63 22.11
CA ASP A 51 -6.67 14.70 22.78
C ASP A 51 -6.66 15.99 21.94
N ARG A 52 -5.49 16.33 21.38
CA ARG A 52 -5.34 17.49 20.49
C ARG A 52 -6.20 17.35 19.24
N LEU A 53 -6.27 16.19 18.59
CA LEU A 53 -7.13 15.99 17.43
C LEU A 53 -8.60 16.31 17.76
N ILE A 54 -9.08 15.79 18.89
CA ILE A 54 -10.46 15.99 19.37
C ILE A 54 -10.71 17.47 19.68
N GLU A 55 -9.77 18.15 20.35
CA GLU A 55 -9.84 19.59 20.61
C GLU A 55 -9.95 20.44 19.33
N HIS A 56 -9.34 19.99 18.22
CA HIS A 56 -9.45 20.65 16.91
C HIS A 56 -10.72 20.27 16.14
N GLY A 57 -11.62 19.50 16.75
CA GLY A 57 -12.89 19.05 16.17
C GLY A 57 -12.73 17.93 15.16
N VAL A 58 -11.62 17.19 15.17
CA VAL A 58 -11.41 16.03 14.30
C VAL A 58 -12.27 14.88 14.79
N ASP A 59 -13.05 14.29 13.88
CA ASP A 59 -13.84 13.08 14.10
C ASP A 59 -13.46 11.95 13.13
N ARG A 60 -12.69 12.27 12.07
CA ARG A 60 -12.24 11.34 11.04
C ARG A 60 -10.74 11.40 10.85
N VAL A 61 -10.11 10.25 10.68
CA VAL A 61 -8.67 10.13 10.45
C VAL A 61 -8.40 9.21 9.26
N ILE A 62 -7.50 9.61 8.37
CA ILE A 62 -6.98 8.75 7.30
C ILE A 62 -5.46 8.64 7.42
N PHE A 63 -4.95 7.42 7.29
CA PHE A 63 -3.52 7.15 7.21
C PHE A 63 -3.13 7.07 5.74
N ALA A 64 -2.15 7.87 5.32
CA ALA A 64 -1.80 7.99 3.92
C ALA A 64 -0.28 8.08 3.74
N GLY A 65 0.32 7.02 3.20
CA GLY A 65 1.74 6.95 2.90
C GLY A 65 2.49 5.95 3.76
N ALA A 66 3.75 5.71 3.39
CA ALA A 66 4.59 4.74 4.05
C ALA A 66 5.14 5.29 5.38
N VAL A 67 4.98 4.51 6.45
CA VAL A 67 5.63 4.73 7.73
C VAL A 67 6.38 3.45 8.06
N ARG A 68 7.65 3.56 8.44
CA ARG A 68 8.40 2.42 8.98
C ARG A 68 8.29 2.43 10.49
N ARG A 69 8.57 1.29 11.10
CA ARG A 69 8.62 1.16 12.56
C ARG A 69 9.58 2.21 13.16
N PRO A 70 9.07 3.18 13.96
CA PRO A 70 9.92 4.15 14.61
C PRO A 70 10.74 3.50 15.71
N ARG A 71 11.90 4.10 16.00
CA ARG A 71 12.61 3.82 17.26
C ARG A 71 11.92 4.62 18.35
N LEU A 72 11.48 3.94 19.40
CA LEU A 72 10.81 4.57 20.54
C LEU A 72 11.84 4.85 21.64
N ASP A 73 11.72 6.02 22.26
CA ASP A 73 12.50 6.38 23.45
C ASP A 73 11.68 6.10 24.73
N PRO A 74 12.04 5.08 25.54
CA PRO A 74 11.33 4.74 26.76
C PRO A 74 11.22 5.90 27.77
N GLU A 75 12.18 6.83 27.78
CA GLU A 75 12.19 7.95 28.72
C GLU A 75 11.30 9.12 28.27
N ALA A 76 10.93 9.15 26.99
CA ALA A 76 10.11 10.22 26.41
C ALA A 76 8.60 9.98 26.51
N PHE A 77 8.17 8.82 27.03
CA PHE A 77 6.75 8.48 27.15
C PHE A 77 6.04 9.37 28.16
N ASP A 78 4.96 10.00 27.73
CA ASP A 78 4.06 10.64 28.69
C ASP A 78 3.32 9.58 29.53
N PRO A 79 2.91 9.91 30.77
CA PRO A 79 2.31 8.94 31.70
C PRO A 79 1.05 8.23 31.19
N ARG A 80 0.25 8.87 30.32
CA ARG A 80 -0.95 8.26 29.74
C ARG A 80 -0.58 7.33 28.60
N THR A 81 0.32 7.76 27.71
CA THR A 81 0.81 6.88 26.63
C THR A 81 1.61 5.69 27.17
N ALA A 82 2.35 5.87 28.26
CA ALA A 82 3.10 4.79 28.92
C ALA A 82 2.22 3.58 29.29
N GLN A 83 0.93 3.81 29.58
CA GLN A 83 -0.03 2.74 29.89
C GLN A 83 -0.36 1.85 28.67
N LEU A 84 -0.17 2.37 27.46
CA LEU A 84 -0.38 1.66 26.20
C LEU A 84 0.84 0.86 25.75
N VAL A 85 2.03 1.14 26.31
CA VAL A 85 3.31 0.53 25.90
C VAL A 85 3.28 -1.00 25.91
N PRO A 86 2.73 -1.70 26.93
CA PRO A 86 2.65 -3.16 26.90
C PRO A 86 1.85 -3.70 25.71
N ARG A 87 0.72 -3.05 25.36
CA ARG A 87 -0.12 -3.40 24.21
C ARG A 87 0.64 -3.17 22.90
N ILE A 88 1.30 -2.01 22.79
CA ILE A 88 2.11 -1.64 21.63
C ILE A 88 3.22 -2.66 21.40
N LEU A 89 4.01 -2.97 22.45
CA LEU A 89 5.12 -3.92 22.38
C LEU A 89 4.67 -5.34 22.00
N THR A 90 3.52 -5.78 22.49
CA THR A 90 2.95 -7.09 22.14
C THR A 90 2.61 -7.15 20.66
N ALA A 91 1.86 -6.17 20.15
CA ALA A 91 1.47 -6.10 18.74
C ALA A 91 2.69 -6.04 17.81
N LEU A 92 3.69 -5.27 18.23
CA LEU A 92 4.99 -5.11 17.59
C LEU A 92 5.82 -6.41 17.47
N GLN A 93 5.54 -7.44 18.29
CA GLN A 93 6.16 -8.77 18.19
C GLN A 93 5.42 -9.70 17.23
N SER A 94 4.17 -9.39 16.89
CA SER A 94 3.28 -10.25 16.09
C SER A 94 3.30 -9.98 14.58
N GLY A 95 4.06 -8.97 14.12
CA GLY A 95 4.14 -8.58 12.71
C GLY A 95 3.81 -7.11 12.49
N ASP A 96 3.95 -6.63 11.25
CA ASP A 96 3.69 -5.22 10.91
C ASP A 96 2.17 -4.95 10.86
N ASP A 97 1.37 -5.89 10.37
CA ASP A 97 -0.10 -5.78 10.34
C ASP A 97 -0.70 -5.67 11.74
N ALA A 98 -0.21 -6.49 12.67
CA ALA A 98 -0.66 -6.49 14.06
C ALA A 98 -0.33 -5.16 14.75
N ALA A 99 0.89 -4.64 14.54
CA ALA A 99 1.31 -3.34 15.03
C ALA A 99 0.42 -2.21 14.50
N LEU A 100 0.17 -2.18 13.19
CA LEU A 100 -0.69 -1.18 12.56
C LEU A 100 -2.10 -1.25 13.13
N ARG A 101 -2.70 -2.44 13.20
CA ARG A 101 -4.06 -2.64 13.73
C ARG A 101 -4.21 -2.13 15.16
N MET A 102 -3.24 -2.41 16.03
CA MET A 102 -3.24 -1.90 17.40
C MET A 102 -3.21 -0.37 17.47
N VAL A 103 -2.47 0.29 16.56
CA VAL A 103 -2.51 1.76 16.45
C VAL A 103 -3.90 2.23 16.05
N LEU A 104 -4.56 1.59 15.07
CA LEU A 104 -5.92 1.95 14.66
C LEU A 104 -6.91 1.80 15.81
N ASP A 105 -6.84 0.68 16.53
CA ASP A 105 -7.71 0.40 17.67
C ASP A 105 -7.58 1.51 18.73
N ILE A 106 -6.36 2.00 19.00
CA ILE A 106 -6.16 3.14 19.92
C ILE A 106 -6.88 4.40 19.44
N PHE A 107 -6.81 4.73 18.14
CA PHE A 107 -7.52 5.91 17.61
C PHE A 107 -9.04 5.75 17.75
N GLU A 108 -9.57 4.57 17.43
CA GLU A 108 -11.01 4.27 17.54
C GLU A 108 -11.49 4.29 19.00
N GLU A 109 -10.70 3.76 19.94
CA GLU A 109 -10.96 3.83 21.39
C GLU A 109 -11.04 5.28 21.90
N HIS A 110 -10.38 6.22 21.22
CA HIS A 110 -10.45 7.66 21.52
C HIS A 110 -11.55 8.39 20.71
N GLY A 111 -12.44 7.66 20.04
CA GLY A 111 -13.61 8.23 19.35
C GLY A 111 -13.32 8.79 17.94
N LEU A 112 -12.17 8.46 17.35
CA LEU A 112 -11.80 8.88 16.00
C LEU A 112 -12.16 7.80 14.98
N THR A 113 -12.91 8.17 13.94
CA THR A 113 -13.30 7.23 12.88
C THR A 113 -12.19 7.07 11.85
N ILE A 114 -11.65 5.85 11.71
CA ILE A 114 -10.64 5.56 10.69
C ILE A 114 -11.30 5.39 9.31
N CYS A 115 -10.86 6.20 8.36
CA CYS A 115 -11.35 6.24 6.98
C CYS A 115 -10.38 5.53 6.04
N GLY A 116 -10.93 4.81 5.06
CA GLY A 116 -10.18 4.24 3.95
C GLY A 116 -9.94 5.21 2.80
N VAL A 117 -8.92 4.92 1.98
CA VAL A 117 -8.64 5.69 0.76
C VAL A 117 -9.82 5.64 -0.21
N ASP A 118 -10.51 4.51 -0.30
CA ASP A 118 -11.74 4.35 -1.10
C ASP A 118 -12.88 5.27 -0.67
N GLN A 119 -12.95 5.64 0.62
CA GLN A 119 -13.96 6.55 1.15
C GLN A 119 -13.63 8.03 0.94
N ILE A 120 -12.34 8.37 0.87
CA ILE A 120 -11.86 9.75 0.73
C ILE A 120 -11.56 10.11 -0.72
N ALA A 121 -10.94 9.19 -1.46
CA ALA A 121 -10.47 9.37 -2.82
C ALA A 121 -10.74 8.10 -3.65
N PRO A 122 -12.02 7.76 -3.93
CA PRO A 122 -12.40 6.54 -4.64
C PRO A 122 -11.74 6.40 -6.02
N ASP A 123 -11.45 7.53 -6.69
CA ASP A 123 -10.79 7.55 -8.00
C ASP A 123 -9.36 6.99 -7.97
N LEU A 124 -8.73 6.93 -6.78
CA LEU A 124 -7.42 6.31 -6.59
C LEU A 124 -7.50 4.78 -6.56
N VAL A 125 -8.68 4.17 -6.45
CA VAL A 125 -8.85 2.72 -6.35
C VAL A 125 -9.67 2.22 -7.55
N PRO A 126 -9.04 1.83 -8.66
CA PRO A 126 -9.75 1.49 -9.88
C PRO A 126 -10.66 0.26 -9.73
N GLU A 127 -11.87 0.37 -10.26
CA GLU A 127 -12.75 -0.76 -10.53
C GLU A 127 -12.17 -1.70 -11.60
N ALA A 128 -12.83 -2.84 -11.80
CA ALA A 128 -12.39 -3.84 -12.75
C ALA A 128 -12.37 -3.30 -14.18
N GLY A 129 -11.27 -3.54 -14.90
CA GLY A 129 -11.11 -3.07 -16.26
C GLY A 129 -9.67 -3.08 -16.75
N ILE A 130 -9.52 -3.02 -18.06
CA ILE A 130 -8.23 -2.84 -18.73
C ILE A 130 -8.06 -1.34 -18.98
N LEU A 131 -7.01 -0.73 -18.42
CA LEU A 131 -6.74 0.70 -18.58
C LEU A 131 -5.95 0.99 -19.86
N THR A 132 -5.10 0.05 -20.26
CA THR A 132 -4.36 0.08 -21.53
C THR A 132 -3.76 -1.29 -21.81
N GLY A 133 -3.53 -1.63 -23.08
CA GLY A 133 -2.97 -2.91 -23.52
C GLY A 133 -3.88 -4.10 -23.23
N ALA A 134 -4.12 -4.96 -24.22
CA ALA A 134 -4.93 -6.16 -23.99
C ALA A 134 -4.04 -7.31 -23.48
N PRO A 135 -4.30 -7.89 -22.29
CA PRO A 135 -3.57 -9.06 -21.84
C PRO A 135 -3.96 -10.27 -22.70
N THR A 136 -2.96 -11.07 -23.07
CA THR A 136 -3.14 -12.34 -23.77
C THR A 136 -3.66 -13.43 -22.83
N ASP A 137 -4.03 -14.59 -23.38
CA ASP A 137 -4.44 -15.73 -22.54
C ASP A 137 -3.31 -16.24 -21.63
N SER A 138 -2.04 -16.10 -22.06
CA SER A 138 -0.92 -16.46 -21.20
C SER A 138 -0.79 -15.50 -20.02
N ASP A 139 -0.93 -14.20 -20.28
CA ASP A 139 -0.89 -13.17 -19.24
C ASP A 139 -2.02 -13.35 -18.22
N ARG A 140 -3.21 -13.72 -18.69
CA ARG A 140 -4.36 -14.03 -17.81
C ARG A 140 -4.09 -15.22 -16.91
N ARG A 141 -3.47 -16.29 -17.44
CA ARG A 141 -3.07 -17.46 -16.64
C ARG A 141 -2.00 -17.12 -15.62
N ASP A 142 -1.01 -16.32 -16.00
CA ASP A 142 0.06 -15.89 -15.11
C ASP A 142 -0.47 -14.99 -13.99
N ALA A 143 -1.36 -14.04 -14.30
CA ALA A 143 -2.04 -13.20 -13.30
C ALA A 143 -2.90 -14.03 -12.34
N ALA A 144 -3.67 -15.02 -12.85
CA ALA A 144 -4.47 -15.90 -12.01
C ALA A 144 -3.60 -16.76 -11.08
N ARG A 145 -2.47 -17.27 -11.57
CA ARG A 145 -1.50 -17.99 -10.74
C ARG A 145 -0.88 -17.09 -9.68
N ALA A 146 -0.49 -15.87 -10.04
CA ALA A 146 0.08 -14.90 -9.11
C ALA A 146 -0.91 -14.54 -8.00
N ALA A 147 -2.19 -14.33 -8.34
CA ALA A 147 -3.26 -14.10 -7.37
C ALA A 147 -3.41 -15.26 -6.38
N ARG A 148 -3.39 -16.51 -6.86
CA ARG A 148 -3.44 -17.70 -6.00
C ARG A 148 -2.21 -17.83 -5.10
N ILE A 149 -1.03 -17.43 -5.55
CA ILE A 149 0.16 -17.44 -4.71
C ILE A 149 0.02 -16.42 -3.58
N LEU A 150 -0.39 -15.18 -3.90
CA LEU A 150 -0.57 -14.12 -2.90
C LEU A 150 -1.67 -14.45 -1.88
N SER A 151 -2.74 -15.15 -2.27
CA SER A 151 -3.79 -15.56 -1.33
C SER A 151 -3.30 -16.53 -0.25
N HIS A 152 -2.22 -17.27 -0.49
CA HIS A 152 -1.61 -18.16 0.52
C HIS A 152 -0.46 -17.49 1.28
N MET A 153 0.18 -16.49 0.68
CA MET A 153 1.30 -15.80 1.31
C MET A 153 0.87 -14.76 2.35
N GLY A 154 -0.31 -14.16 2.18
CA GLY A 154 -0.74 -13.14 3.14
C GLY A 154 -1.01 -13.71 4.53
N ASP A 155 -1.35 -15.00 4.66
CA ASP A 155 -1.45 -15.69 5.97
C ASP A 155 -0.10 -15.74 6.72
N LEU A 156 1.01 -15.59 6.00
CA LEU A 156 2.38 -15.59 6.55
C LEU A 156 2.93 -14.17 6.76
N ASP A 157 2.12 -13.13 6.57
CA ASP A 157 2.51 -11.71 6.68
C ASP A 157 3.77 -11.36 5.86
N LEU A 158 3.83 -11.88 4.63
CA LEU A 158 4.91 -11.57 3.68
C LEU A 158 4.57 -10.30 2.86
N GLY A 159 4.89 -10.27 1.57
CA GLY A 159 4.55 -9.16 0.68
C GLY A 159 3.22 -9.33 -0.05
N GLN A 160 2.91 -8.31 -0.84
CA GLN A 160 1.62 -8.11 -1.53
C GLN A 160 1.76 -8.14 -3.06
N GLY A 161 2.91 -8.60 -3.56
CA GLY A 161 3.29 -8.57 -4.96
C GLY A 161 4.01 -9.85 -5.40
N ALA A 162 3.78 -10.26 -6.64
CA ALA A 162 4.42 -11.43 -7.25
C ALA A 162 4.67 -11.20 -8.74
N VAL A 163 5.76 -11.77 -9.26
CA VAL A 163 6.02 -11.87 -10.70
C VAL A 163 5.88 -13.32 -11.12
N VAL A 164 4.99 -13.58 -12.08
CA VAL A 164 4.80 -14.91 -12.67
C VAL A 164 5.03 -14.84 -14.16
N ALA A 165 5.82 -15.76 -14.71
CA ALA A 165 6.05 -15.88 -16.14
C ALA A 165 5.92 -17.33 -16.58
N GLN A 166 5.10 -17.61 -17.58
CA GLN A 166 4.93 -18.95 -18.16
C GLN A 166 4.54 -19.99 -17.11
N GLY A 167 3.72 -19.58 -16.15
CA GLY A 167 3.28 -20.40 -15.03
C GLY A 167 4.34 -20.63 -13.95
N LEU A 168 5.50 -19.98 -13.98
CA LEU A 168 6.50 -20.06 -12.90
C LEU A 168 6.50 -18.79 -12.06
N CYS A 169 6.60 -18.96 -10.74
CA CYS A 169 6.80 -17.84 -9.83
C CYS A 169 8.27 -17.39 -9.92
N MET A 170 8.50 -16.22 -10.49
CA MET A 170 9.84 -15.69 -10.74
C MET A 170 10.35 -14.87 -9.56
N ALA A 171 9.46 -14.13 -8.90
CA ALA A 171 9.80 -13.29 -7.75
C ALA A 171 8.58 -13.08 -6.85
N LEU A 172 8.84 -12.91 -5.56
CA LEU A 172 7.86 -12.61 -4.54
C LEU A 172 8.29 -11.37 -3.74
N GLU A 173 7.34 -10.48 -3.49
CA GLU A 173 7.57 -9.32 -2.65
C GLU A 173 7.76 -9.78 -1.20
N THR A 174 8.73 -9.18 -0.53
CA THR A 174 9.00 -9.33 0.90
C THR A 174 9.40 -7.96 1.46
N GLN A 175 10.04 -7.89 2.63
CA GLN A 175 10.42 -6.66 3.32
C GLN A 175 11.17 -5.60 2.48
N PRO A 176 12.08 -5.94 1.52
CA PRO A 176 12.71 -4.95 0.65
C PRO A 176 11.74 -4.21 -0.30
N GLY A 177 10.53 -4.73 -0.49
CA GLY A 177 9.45 -4.10 -1.24
C GLY A 177 9.46 -4.36 -2.76
N THR A 178 8.43 -3.84 -3.42
CA THR A 178 8.14 -4.05 -4.85
C THR A 178 9.33 -3.72 -5.76
N ALA A 179 10.04 -2.61 -5.52
CA ALA A 179 11.16 -2.19 -6.36
C ALA A 179 12.30 -3.22 -6.36
N ALA A 180 12.64 -3.77 -5.20
CA ALA A 180 13.66 -4.81 -5.08
C ALA A 180 13.22 -6.13 -5.72
N MET A 181 11.93 -6.47 -5.61
CA MET A 181 11.36 -7.63 -6.30
C MET A 181 11.44 -7.50 -7.83
N LEU A 182 11.08 -6.33 -8.37
CA LEU A 182 11.12 -6.09 -9.82
C LEU A 182 12.56 -6.01 -10.35
N ASP A 183 13.47 -5.39 -9.59
CA ASP A 183 14.91 -5.43 -9.90
C ASP A 183 15.46 -6.87 -9.92
N PHE A 184 15.04 -7.71 -8.95
CA PHE A 184 15.38 -9.13 -8.97
C PHE A 184 14.84 -9.82 -10.23
N ALA A 185 13.58 -9.59 -10.59
CA ALA A 185 12.99 -10.16 -11.80
C ALA A 185 13.74 -9.72 -13.07
N ALA A 186 14.13 -8.44 -13.15
CA ALA A 186 14.91 -7.89 -14.25
C ALA A 186 16.28 -8.54 -14.42
N ARG A 187 16.96 -8.84 -13.31
CA ARG A 187 18.27 -9.52 -13.33
C ARG A 187 18.19 -11.00 -13.69
N HIS A 188 17.00 -11.61 -13.67
CA HIS A 188 16.81 -13.05 -13.84
C HIS A 188 15.81 -13.41 -14.96
N THR A 189 15.66 -12.55 -15.97
CA THR A 189 14.78 -12.81 -17.13
C THR A 189 15.15 -14.10 -17.88
N GLY A 190 16.41 -14.53 -17.84
CA GLY A 190 16.88 -15.79 -18.43
C GLY A 190 16.38 -17.07 -17.74
N LEU A 191 15.69 -16.97 -16.59
CA LEU A 191 15.06 -18.12 -15.93
C LEU A 191 13.69 -18.48 -16.54
N ARG A 192 13.17 -17.68 -17.48
CA ARG A 192 11.95 -18.01 -18.22
C ARG A 192 12.16 -19.29 -19.05
N PRO A 193 11.22 -20.26 -19.04
CA PRO A 193 11.38 -21.52 -19.78
C PRO A 193 11.61 -21.33 -21.28
N ASP A 194 10.81 -20.47 -21.92
CA ASP A 194 10.94 -20.09 -23.32
C ASP A 194 11.34 -18.60 -23.42
N PRO A 195 12.57 -18.28 -23.86
CA PRO A 195 13.03 -16.89 -24.03
C PRO A 195 12.20 -16.08 -25.03
N THR A 196 11.49 -16.73 -25.94
CA THR A 196 10.62 -16.11 -26.95
C THR A 196 9.14 -16.18 -26.62
N GLY A 197 8.79 -16.84 -25.50
CA GLY A 197 7.44 -17.02 -25.02
C GLY A 197 6.89 -15.81 -24.27
N ALA A 198 5.86 -16.05 -23.45
CA ALA A 198 5.25 -15.00 -22.64
C ALA A 198 6.27 -14.36 -21.68
N LYS A 199 6.27 -13.03 -21.60
CA LYS A 199 7.18 -12.23 -20.80
C LYS A 199 6.87 -12.26 -19.29
N GLY A 200 5.62 -12.58 -18.94
CA GLY A 200 5.13 -12.65 -17.57
C GLY A 200 4.50 -11.36 -17.08
N VAL A 201 3.92 -11.45 -15.88
CA VAL A 201 3.05 -10.43 -15.29
C VAL A 201 3.52 -10.11 -13.88
N PHE A 202 3.62 -8.82 -13.57
CA PHE A 202 3.65 -8.34 -12.19
C PHE A 202 2.21 -8.23 -11.69
N TYR A 203 1.89 -8.96 -10.62
CA TYR A 203 0.59 -8.92 -9.97
C TYR A 203 0.68 -8.34 -8.55
N LYS A 204 -0.27 -7.49 -8.17
CA LYS A 204 -0.39 -6.93 -6.80
C LYS A 204 -1.80 -7.08 -6.25
N ALA A 205 -1.94 -7.43 -4.97
CA ALA A 205 -3.24 -7.57 -4.30
C ALA A 205 -3.09 -7.38 -2.79
N PRO A 206 -4.14 -6.94 -2.08
CA PRO A 206 -4.11 -6.85 -0.63
C PRO A 206 -3.97 -8.25 -0.03
N LYS A 207 -3.29 -8.36 1.11
CA LYS A 207 -3.19 -9.63 1.84
C LYS A 207 -4.57 -10.03 2.36
N PRO A 208 -4.92 -11.34 2.44
CA PRO A 208 -6.12 -11.76 3.15
C PRO A 208 -6.12 -11.28 4.60
N GLY A 209 -7.26 -10.75 5.08
CA GLY A 209 -7.40 -10.27 6.47
C GLY A 209 -6.78 -8.90 6.76
N GLN A 210 -6.03 -8.30 5.82
CA GLN A 210 -5.45 -6.96 5.95
C GLN A 210 -6.53 -5.88 6.09
N ASP A 211 -6.28 -4.87 6.94
CA ASP A 211 -7.18 -3.72 7.07
C ASP A 211 -7.03 -2.77 5.87
N ARG A 212 -7.98 -2.89 4.94
CA ARG A 212 -8.03 -2.10 3.71
C ARG A 212 -8.16 -0.59 3.92
N ARG A 213 -8.48 -0.12 5.13
CA ARG A 213 -8.59 1.32 5.39
C ARG A 213 -7.23 2.00 5.39
N VAL A 214 -6.17 1.27 5.73
CA VAL A 214 -4.87 1.87 6.01
C VAL A 214 -3.70 1.21 5.30
N ASP A 215 -3.89 0.00 4.77
CA ASP A 215 -2.83 -0.73 4.10
C ASP A 215 -3.34 -1.34 2.80
N LEU A 216 -3.52 -0.48 1.80
CA LEU A 216 -3.76 -0.92 0.42
C LEU A 216 -2.45 -0.94 -0.36
N PRO A 217 -2.19 -2.03 -1.10
CA PRO A 217 -1.10 -2.06 -2.06
C PRO A 217 -1.17 -0.87 -3.01
N THR A 218 -0.01 -0.33 -3.37
CA THR A 218 0.08 0.81 -4.28
C THR A 218 0.89 0.46 -5.53
N ILE A 219 0.41 0.92 -6.68
CA ILE A 219 1.11 0.98 -7.96
C ILE A 219 1.09 2.41 -8.49
N GLY A 220 2.08 2.76 -9.31
CA GLY A 220 2.18 4.09 -9.91
C GLY A 220 3.15 4.12 -11.09
N PRO A 221 3.57 5.33 -11.51
CA PRO A 221 4.45 5.50 -12.66
C PRO A 221 5.76 4.70 -12.55
N ASP A 222 6.36 4.68 -11.36
CA ASP A 222 7.61 3.95 -11.11
C ASP A 222 7.43 2.43 -11.23
N SER A 223 6.25 1.90 -10.87
CA SER A 223 5.96 0.46 -11.04
C SER A 223 5.95 0.06 -12.51
N VAL A 224 5.50 0.95 -13.40
CA VAL A 224 5.52 0.73 -14.85
C VAL A 224 6.95 0.70 -15.36
N ASP A 225 7.77 1.67 -14.96
CA ASP A 225 9.17 1.73 -15.41
C ASP A 225 9.96 0.52 -14.92
N GLN A 226 9.73 0.10 -13.67
CA GLN A 226 10.34 -1.11 -13.09
C GLN A 226 9.87 -2.39 -13.79
N ALA A 227 8.58 -2.51 -14.11
CA ALA A 227 8.04 -3.67 -14.83
C ALA A 227 8.56 -3.72 -16.28
N ALA A 228 8.71 -2.57 -16.93
CA ALA A 228 9.31 -2.46 -18.26
C ALA A 228 10.80 -2.85 -18.24
N ALA A 229 11.56 -2.39 -17.24
CA ALA A 229 12.95 -2.78 -17.04
C ALA A 229 13.11 -4.29 -16.77
N ALA A 230 12.10 -4.92 -16.16
CA ALA A 230 12.02 -6.35 -15.96
C ALA A 230 11.56 -7.14 -17.20
N ASP A 231 11.38 -6.46 -18.34
CA ASP A 231 10.88 -7.01 -19.60
C ASP A 231 9.58 -7.81 -19.41
N LEU A 232 8.63 -7.30 -18.62
CA LEU A 232 7.33 -7.93 -18.39
C LEU A 232 6.30 -7.50 -19.45
N ALA A 233 5.25 -8.30 -19.64
CA ALA A 233 4.15 -7.97 -20.56
C ALA A 233 3.20 -6.91 -20.00
N GLY A 234 3.09 -6.82 -18.67
CA GLY A 234 2.22 -5.85 -18.03
C GLY A 234 2.07 -6.03 -16.53
N ILE A 235 1.22 -5.18 -15.97
CA ILE A 235 0.87 -5.15 -14.55
C ILE A 235 -0.61 -5.47 -14.41
N ALA A 236 -0.92 -6.44 -13.56
CA ALA A 236 -2.28 -6.76 -13.15
C ALA A 236 -2.44 -6.57 -11.64
N TRP A 237 -3.65 -6.33 -11.18
CA TRP A 237 -3.91 -6.22 -9.75
C TRP A 237 -5.35 -6.56 -9.40
N GLN A 238 -5.63 -6.80 -8.13
CA GLN A 238 -7.01 -7.00 -7.66
C GLN A 238 -7.80 -5.68 -7.77
N ALA A 239 -8.84 -5.66 -8.60
CA ALA A 239 -9.77 -4.54 -8.70
C ALA A 239 -10.36 -4.15 -7.34
N GLY A 240 -10.49 -2.85 -7.07
CA GLY A 240 -10.98 -2.37 -5.77
C GLY A 240 -10.04 -2.60 -4.59
N GLY A 241 -8.84 -3.13 -4.81
CA GLY A 241 -7.91 -3.54 -3.75
C GLY A 241 -6.51 -2.93 -3.85
N VAL A 242 -6.25 -2.07 -4.84
CA VAL A 242 -4.93 -1.46 -5.06
C VAL A 242 -5.10 0.00 -5.44
N ILE A 243 -4.28 0.85 -4.82
CA ILE A 243 -4.16 2.27 -5.11
C ILE A 243 -3.37 2.46 -6.40
N LEU A 244 -3.91 3.24 -7.34
CA LEU A 244 -3.26 3.67 -8.57
C LEU A 244 -2.90 5.15 -8.49
N LEU A 245 -1.64 5.44 -8.16
CA LEU A 245 -1.14 6.81 -8.15
C LEU A 245 -0.94 7.35 -9.57
N ASP A 246 -1.14 8.66 -9.73
CA ASP A 246 -0.94 9.41 -10.97
C ASP A 246 -1.49 8.69 -12.22
N ARG A 247 -2.75 8.24 -12.14
CA ARG A 247 -3.40 7.37 -13.15
C ARG A 247 -3.11 7.77 -14.59
N GLN A 248 -3.22 9.05 -14.92
CA GLN A 248 -2.95 9.55 -16.28
C GLN A 248 -1.49 9.28 -16.70
N GLN A 249 -0.52 9.61 -15.84
CA GLN A 249 0.89 9.39 -16.11
C GLN A 249 1.21 7.89 -16.15
N THR A 250 0.65 7.10 -15.22
CA THR A 250 0.84 5.64 -15.18
C THR A 250 0.37 4.97 -16.47
N VAL A 251 -0.82 5.34 -16.97
CA VAL A 251 -1.35 4.84 -18.25
C VAL A 251 -0.50 5.30 -19.43
N GLN A 252 -0.02 6.55 -19.43
CA GLN A 252 0.84 7.08 -20.49
C GLN A 252 2.17 6.34 -20.57
N ARG A 253 2.85 6.12 -19.43
CA ARG A 253 4.10 5.36 -19.37
C ARG A 253 3.89 3.92 -19.84
N ALA A 254 2.80 3.28 -19.43
CA ALA A 254 2.51 1.90 -19.83
C ALA A 254 2.28 1.77 -21.33
N ARG A 255 1.54 2.72 -21.95
CA ARG A 255 1.39 2.80 -23.40
C ARG A 255 2.72 2.95 -24.13
N ALA A 256 3.58 3.87 -23.66
CA ALA A 256 4.88 4.11 -24.26
C ALA A 256 5.81 2.88 -24.17
N ALA A 257 5.72 2.13 -23.07
CA ALA A 257 6.51 0.92 -22.85
C ALA A 257 5.89 -0.35 -23.47
N GLY A 258 4.66 -0.27 -24.02
CA GLY A 258 3.95 -1.42 -24.58
C GLY A 258 3.41 -2.40 -23.53
N LEU A 259 3.24 -1.96 -22.28
CA LEU A 259 2.71 -2.76 -21.19
C LEU A 259 1.17 -2.67 -21.13
N PHE A 260 0.53 -3.77 -20.74
CA PHE A 260 -0.86 -3.71 -20.30
C PHE A 260 -0.98 -3.29 -18.83
N LEU A 261 -2.10 -2.66 -18.49
CA LEU A 261 -2.53 -2.36 -17.12
C LEU A 261 -3.94 -2.91 -16.92
N TRP A 262 -4.10 -3.85 -15.98
CA TRP A 262 -5.35 -4.57 -15.79
C TRP A 262 -5.76 -4.67 -14.31
N ALA A 263 -6.83 -3.95 -13.95
CA ALA A 263 -7.57 -4.19 -12.73
C ALA A 263 -8.42 -5.46 -12.92
N ARG A 264 -7.91 -6.59 -12.45
CA ARG A 264 -8.52 -7.91 -12.59
C ARG A 264 -9.70 -8.04 -11.62
N PRO A 265 -10.91 -8.45 -12.09
CA PRO A 265 -12.01 -8.80 -11.20
C PRO A 265 -11.59 -9.87 -10.20
N GLN A 266 -12.07 -9.78 -8.96
CA GLN A 266 -11.90 -10.86 -8.01
C GLN A 266 -12.80 -12.02 -8.43
N GLU A 267 -12.20 -13.08 -8.97
CA GLU A 267 -12.90 -14.35 -9.17
C GLU A 267 -12.94 -15.06 -7.81
N GLY A 268 -14.11 -15.55 -7.40
CA GLY A 268 -14.24 -16.38 -6.20
C GLY A 268 -13.30 -17.59 -6.32
N ILE A 269 -12.55 -17.85 -5.25
CA ILE A 269 -11.69 -19.03 -5.12
C ILE A 269 -12.56 -20.28 -5.07
#